data_AF-A0A3D4D4B7-F1
#
_entry.id   AF-A0A3D4D4B7-F1
#
_cell.length_a   1.000
_cell.length_b   1.000
_cell.length_c   1.000
_cell.angle_alpha   90.00
_cell.angle_beta   90.00
_cell.angle_gamma   90.00
#
_symmetry.space_group_name_H-M   'P 1'
#
loop_
_entity.id
_entity.type
_entity.pdbx_description
1 polymer ?
#
loop_
_entity_poly.entity_id
_entity_poly.type
_entity_poly.pdbx_seq_one_letter_code
_entity_poly.pdbx_strand_id
1 'polypeptide(L)'
;MNGHRYLRDPKYCQQWLFLPEYPGLLIVMGYSMRCFYSPEFYLDLPSDHPYPMQKFRISKDMLLERGTVRPEDIVEVRPAATHVLERAHTPAYLQKI
;
A
#
# COMPACT_ATOMS: atom_id res chain seq x y z
N MET A 1 -26.25 -23.92 -10.83
CA MET A 1 -26.03 -22.48 -11.12
C MET A 1 -25.07 -21.95 -10.07
N ASN A 2 -23.77 -22.10 -10.32
CA ASN A 2 -22.86 -21.03 -10.76
C ASN A 2 -22.66 -19.91 -9.75
N GLY A 3 -21.48 -19.92 -9.12
CA GLY A 3 -21.03 -18.82 -8.27
C GLY A 3 -19.62 -18.98 -7.73
N HIS A 4 -18.68 -19.52 -8.50
CA HIS A 4 -17.25 -19.45 -8.20
C HIS A 4 -16.84 -17.98 -8.06
N ARG A 5 -16.81 -17.45 -6.83
CA ARG A 5 -16.40 -16.08 -6.55
C ARG A 5 -15.56 -16.00 -5.27
N TYR A 6 -14.60 -16.90 -5.10
CA TYR A 6 -13.60 -16.82 -4.03
C TYR A 6 -12.23 -17.38 -4.45
N LEU A 7 -11.85 -17.19 -5.72
CA LEU A 7 -10.51 -17.54 -6.22
C LEU A 7 -9.89 -16.33 -6.88
N ARG A 8 -9.56 -15.33 -6.07
CA ARG A 8 -8.50 -14.32 -6.26
C ARG A 8 -8.54 -13.31 -5.12
N ASP A 9 -8.30 -13.78 -3.89
CA ASP A 9 -7.79 -12.89 -2.85
C ASP A 9 -6.25 -12.94 -2.95
N PRO A 10 -5.58 -11.86 -3.41
CA PRO A 10 -4.12 -11.84 -3.55
C PRO A 10 -3.37 -12.00 -2.22
N LYS A 11 -4.05 -11.95 -1.07
CA LYS A 11 -3.46 -12.13 0.27
C LYS A 11 -3.15 -13.58 0.61
N TYR A 12 -3.76 -14.53 -0.10
CA TYR A 12 -3.60 -15.96 0.18
C TYR A 12 -3.08 -16.67 -1.07
N CYS A 13 -1.77 -16.56 -1.31
CA CYS A 13 -1.08 -17.60 -2.07
C CYS A 13 -1.11 -18.87 -1.21
N GLN A 14 -2.16 -19.67 -1.36
CA GLN A 14 -2.31 -20.99 -0.75
C GLN A 14 -1.28 -21.92 -1.40
N GLN A 15 0.00 -21.76 -1.06
CA GLN A 15 1.01 -22.74 -1.41
C GLN A 15 0.91 -23.88 -0.41
N TRP A 16 0.20 -24.93 -0.79
CA TRP A 16 0.07 -26.18 -0.04
C TRP A 16 1.46 -26.84 0.07
N LEU A 17 2.26 -26.47 1.08
CA LEU A 17 3.35 -27.31 1.53
C LEU A 17 2.72 -28.40 2.39
N PHE A 18 2.48 -29.55 1.77
CA PHE A 18 2.06 -30.77 2.44
C PHE A 18 3.20 -31.22 3.38
N LEU A 19 3.24 -30.72 4.61
CA LEU A 19 4.11 -31.25 5.67
C LEU A 19 3.30 -32.34 6.40
N PRO A 20 3.65 -33.63 6.25
CA PRO A 20 2.83 -34.74 6.69
C PRO A 20 2.71 -34.91 8.22
N GLU A 21 3.36 -34.07 9.03
CA GLU A 21 3.53 -34.29 10.47
C GLU A 21 2.61 -33.46 11.40
N TYR A 22 1.81 -32.52 10.89
CA TYR A 22 0.95 -31.69 11.76
C TYR A 22 -0.50 -31.56 11.24
N PRO A 23 -1.38 -32.53 11.55
CA PRO A 23 -2.80 -32.41 11.23
C PRO A 23 -3.45 -31.38 12.17
N GLY A 24 -3.42 -30.10 11.79
CA GLY A 24 -4.17 -29.05 12.48
C GLY A 24 -3.50 -27.68 12.59
N LEU A 25 -2.20 -27.55 12.26
CA LEU A 25 -1.54 -26.25 12.27
C LEU A 25 -1.58 -25.63 10.87
N LEU A 26 -2.63 -24.85 10.60
CA LEU A 26 -2.68 -24.00 9.40
C LEU A 26 -1.69 -22.84 9.58
N ILE A 27 -0.42 -23.07 9.26
CA ILE A 27 0.54 -21.97 9.11
C ILE A 27 0.20 -21.26 7.80
N VAL A 28 -0.65 -20.24 7.89
CA VAL A 28 -0.83 -19.30 6.78
C VAL A 28 0.46 -18.49 6.66
N MET A 29 1.43 -18.98 5.88
CA MET A 29 2.53 -18.15 5.40
C MET A 29 2.00 -17.25 4.28
N GLY A 30 1.12 -16.33 4.65
CA GLY A 30 0.64 -15.28 3.76
C GLY A 30 1.70 -14.19 3.65
N TYR A 31 2.06 -13.81 2.43
CA TYR A 31 2.78 -12.55 2.22
C TYR A 31 1.78 -11.41 2.45
N SER A 32 1.96 -10.64 3.53
CA SER A 32 1.20 -9.40 3.73
C SER A 32 1.70 -8.34 2.75
N MET A 33 0.76 -7.72 2.05
CA MET A 33 1.05 -6.59 1.18
C MET A 33 1.20 -5.34 2.03
N ARG A 34 2.32 -4.63 1.91
CA ARG A 34 2.50 -3.33 2.58
C ARG A 34 1.96 -2.18 1.73
N CYS A 35 1.17 -1.31 2.34
CA CYS A 35 0.61 -0.10 1.75
C CYS A 35 1.25 1.13 2.40
N PHE A 36 1.90 1.98 1.61
CA PHE A 36 2.60 3.16 2.12
C PHE A 36 1.73 4.41 1.97
N TYR A 37 1.49 5.12 3.06
CA TYR A 37 0.63 6.30 3.07
C TYR A 37 1.16 7.35 4.06
N SER A 38 0.91 8.62 3.81
CA SER A 38 1.06 9.68 4.80
C SER A 38 -0.08 10.69 4.64
N PRO A 39 -0.64 11.23 5.75
CA PRO A 39 -1.53 12.38 5.69
C PRO A 39 -0.89 13.60 5.01
N GLU A 40 0.45 13.73 5.06
CA GLU A 40 1.22 14.81 4.44
C GLU A 40 1.24 14.76 2.91
N PHE A 41 0.70 13.69 2.30
CA PHE A 41 0.47 13.68 0.85
C PHE A 41 -0.58 14.70 0.42
N TYR A 42 -1.34 15.29 1.34
CA TYR A 42 -2.25 16.38 1.03
C TYR A 42 -1.52 17.73 1.03
N LEU A 43 -1.71 18.50 -0.03
CA LEU A 43 -1.24 19.88 -0.15
C LEU A 43 -2.45 20.77 -0.39
N ASP A 44 -2.47 21.95 0.24
CA ASP A 44 -3.51 22.94 -0.01
C ASP A 44 -3.20 23.63 -1.34
N LEU A 45 -4.00 23.31 -2.36
CA LEU A 45 -3.84 23.84 -3.71
C LEU A 45 -4.96 24.84 -4.00
N PRO A 46 -4.73 25.81 -4.90
CA PRO A 46 -5.79 26.69 -5.39
C PRO A 46 -7.01 25.89 -5.86
N SER A 47 -8.21 26.43 -5.67
CA SER A 47 -9.46 25.73 -5.95
C SER A 47 -9.66 25.36 -7.43
N ASP A 48 -8.98 26.06 -8.34
CA ASP A 48 -8.99 25.78 -9.79
C ASP A 48 -7.87 24.82 -10.22
N HIS A 49 -7.04 24.35 -9.28
CA HIS A 49 -5.90 23.53 -9.61
C HIS A 49 -6.36 22.13 -10.07
N PRO A 50 -5.91 21.65 -11.25
CA PRO A 50 -6.46 20.43 -11.86
C PRO A 50 -6.04 19.14 -11.16
N TYR A 51 -5.04 19.20 -10.27
CA TYR A 51 -4.51 18.02 -9.60
C TYR A 51 -5.43 17.55 -8.46
N PRO A 52 -5.94 16.30 -8.51
CA PRO A 52 -6.93 15.83 -7.55
C PRO A 52 -6.28 15.37 -6.24
N MET A 53 -5.97 16.31 -5.33
CA MET A 53 -5.26 15.99 -4.08
C MET A 53 -5.95 14.93 -3.22
N GLN A 54 -7.28 14.92 -3.25
CA GLN A 54 -8.09 13.99 -2.48
C GLN A 54 -7.88 12.52 -2.89
N LYS A 55 -7.28 12.26 -4.07
CA LYS A 55 -7.06 10.89 -4.57
C LYS A 55 -6.28 10.02 -3.58
N PHE A 56 -5.32 10.59 -2.84
CA PHE A 56 -4.49 9.83 -1.92
C PHE A 56 -5.32 9.28 -0.75
N ARG A 57 -6.14 10.14 -0.12
CA ARG A 57 -7.06 9.73 0.95
C ARG A 57 -8.13 8.78 0.43
N ILE A 58 -8.80 9.15 -0.66
CA ILE A 58 -9.91 8.35 -1.24
C ILE A 58 -9.41 6.95 -1.62
N SER A 59 -8.24 6.85 -2.27
CA SER A 59 -7.70 5.55 -2.68
C SER A 59 -7.37 4.66 -1.48
N LYS A 60 -6.77 5.23 -0.42
CA LYS A 60 -6.51 4.51 0.84
C LYS A 60 -7.81 4.00 1.46
N ASP A 61 -8.81 4.87 1.59
CA ASP A 61 -10.10 4.55 2.20
C ASP A 61 -10.81 3.44 1.39
N MET A 62 -10.83 3.53 0.06
CA MET A 62 -11.39 2.50 -0.81
C MET A 62 -10.68 1.14 -0.69
N LEU A 63 -9.36 1.13 -0.50
CA LEU A 63 -8.59 -0.12 -0.32
C LEU A 63 -8.91 -0.79 1.02
N LEU A 64 -9.12 -0.01 2.08
CA LEU A 64 -9.55 -0.50 3.39
C LEU A 64 -10.98 -1.01 3.36
N GLU A 65 -11.91 -0.25 2.78
CA GLU A 65 -13.33 -0.60 2.66
C GLU A 65 -13.55 -1.92 1.90
N ARG A 66 -12.76 -2.14 0.85
CA ARG A 66 -12.82 -3.38 0.04
C ARG A 66 -12.09 -4.56 0.69
N GLY A 67 -11.42 -4.32 1.81
CA GLY A 67 -10.54 -5.29 2.45
C GLY A 67 -9.29 -5.62 1.63
N THR A 68 -8.97 -4.90 0.54
CA THR A 68 -7.78 -5.13 -0.29
C THR A 68 -6.48 -4.92 0.49
N VAL A 69 -6.50 -4.00 1.45
CA VAL A 69 -5.46 -3.84 2.49
C VAL A 69 -6.15 -3.83 3.85
N ARG A 70 -5.48 -4.33 4.88
CA ARG A 70 -5.95 -4.25 6.26
C ARG A 70 -5.35 -3.00 6.93
N PRO A 71 -5.92 -2.49 8.03
CA PRO A 71 -5.33 -1.36 8.76
C PRO A 71 -3.85 -1.57 9.11
N GLU A 72 -3.46 -2.78 9.53
CA GLU A 72 -2.07 -3.14 9.86
C GLU A 72 -1.13 -3.24 8.66
N ASP A 73 -1.68 -3.36 7.45
CA ASP A 73 -0.89 -3.35 6.21
C ASP A 73 -0.42 -1.91 5.87
N ILE A 74 -1.02 -0.89 6.49
CA ILE A 74 -0.68 0.52 6.24
C ILE A 74 0.53 0.94 7.07
N VAL A 75 1.58 1.33 6.37
CA VAL A 75 2.81 1.87 6.94
C VAL A 75 2.84 3.38 6.68
N GLU A 76 2.92 4.15 7.76
CA GLU A 76 3.10 5.60 7.67
C GLU A 76 4.51 5.94 7.17
N VAL A 77 4.60 6.74 6.10
CA VAL A 77 5.88 7.18 5.52
C VAL A 77 6.25 8.58 5.96
N ARG A 78 7.55 8.88 5.88
CA ARG A 78 8.15 10.17 6.20
C ARG A 78 8.86 10.75 4.98
N PRO A 79 9.14 12.06 4.97
CA PRO A 79 9.97 12.68 3.95
C PRO A 79 11.31 11.94 3.78
N ALA A 80 11.77 11.87 2.53
CA ALA A 80 13.06 11.27 2.22
C ALA A 80 14.20 12.14 2.75
N ALA A 81 15.27 11.50 3.21
CA ALA A 81 16.49 12.21 3.58
C ALA A 81 17.16 12.85 2.34
N THR A 82 17.81 14.00 2.51
CA THR A 82 18.43 14.77 1.42
C THR A 82 19.36 13.93 0.55
N HIS A 83 20.20 13.10 1.17
CA HIS A 83 21.14 12.23 0.43
C HIS A 83 20.43 11.22 -0.49
N VAL A 84 19.16 10.87 -0.23
CA VAL A 84 18.36 10.02 -1.13
C VAL A 84 17.90 10.82 -2.34
N LEU A 85 17.49 12.08 -2.14
CA LEU A 85 17.06 12.98 -3.20
C LEU A 85 18.22 13.31 -4.16
N GLU A 86 19.41 13.53 -3.61
CA GLU A 86 20.64 13.82 -4.37
C GLU A 86 21.08 12.70 -5.32
N ARG A 87 20.55 11.48 -5.17
CA ARG A 87 20.81 10.37 -6.10
C ARG A 87 20.13 10.55 -7.46
N ALA A 88 19.10 11.39 -7.54
CA ALA A 88 18.32 11.64 -8.74
C ALA A 88 18.25 13.11 -9.15
N HIS A 89 18.51 14.03 -8.22
CA HIS A 89 18.38 15.47 -8.43
C HIS A 89 19.71 16.21 -8.22
N THR A 90 19.91 17.29 -8.96
CA THR A 90 21.07 18.16 -8.75
C THR A 90 20.91 18.99 -7.48
N PRO A 91 22.02 19.34 -6.78
CA PRO A 91 21.95 20.20 -5.61
C PRO A 91 21.25 21.55 -5.89
N ALA A 92 21.50 22.13 -7.07
CA ALA A 92 20.88 23.39 -7.48
C ALA A 92 19.35 23.30 -7.64
N TYR A 93 18.82 22.13 -8.06
CA TYR A 93 17.37 21.92 -8.12
C TYR A 93 16.77 21.80 -6.72
N LEU A 94 17.41 21.03 -5.83
CA LEU A 94 16.93 20.81 -4.47
C LEU A 94 16.92 22.10 -3.62
N GLN A 95 17.82 23.04 -3.88
CA GLN A 95 17.83 24.35 -3.21
C GLN A 95 16.72 25.30 -3.66
N LYS A 96 16.08 25.02 -4.81
CA LYS A 96 15.03 25.89 -5.39
C LYS A 96 13.63 25.56 -4.89
N ILE A 97 13.40 24.30 -4.54
CA ILE A 97 12.11 23.77 -4.06
C ILE A 97 12.01 23.89 -2.55
#